data_AF-A0A7J4KND2-F1
#
_entry.id   AF-A0A7J4KND2-F1
#
_cell.length_a   1.000
_cell.length_b   1.000
_cell.length_c   1.000
_cell.angle_alpha   90.00
_cell.angle_beta   90.00
_cell.angle_gamma   90.00
#
_symmetry.space_group_name_H-M   'P 1'
#
loop_
_entity.id
_entity.type
_entity.pdbx_description
1 polymer ?
#
loop_
_entity_poly.entity_id
_entity_poly.type
_entity_poly.pdbx_seq_one_letter_code
_entity_poly.pdbx_strand_id
1 'polypeptide(L)'
;FDNVNWRSFDIIGFTLNYGQLLPSLAVAKKIKELAPEKTIVFGGSRTVGDLGVNVLRAFDYVNCIVSGDGEEVLTRLALSPESYKTIPELIYRNKNKVLWNKSDTVVDLNTLPIPSYDQFYQEIATISSDIQQYYQYYGRLPVEISRGCWWNQCTFCNLNIQHPCYREKHISHIVQEIRTLSERYRMMEFQLIGNTLPKTEYKTLFEKLKNLGRDFSFFVEARAGQLTSEDYARMKEAGFTMIQTGIESFSKNYLRKTN
;
A
#
# COMPACT_ATOMS: atom_id res chain seq x y z
N PHE A 1 -18.86 17.17 1.49
CA PHE A 1 -17.96 18.01 0.67
C PHE A 1 -17.72 19.35 1.36
N ASP A 2 -18.77 19.97 1.90
CA ASP A 2 -18.69 21.30 2.55
C ASP A 2 -18.03 21.28 3.95
N ASN A 3 -17.93 20.11 4.57
CA ASN A 3 -17.26 19.92 5.88
C ASN A 3 -15.73 19.92 5.79
N VAL A 4 -15.16 20.02 4.60
CA VAL A 4 -13.70 20.08 4.39
C VAL A 4 -13.37 21.44 3.80
N ASN A 5 -12.50 22.19 4.48
CA ASN A 5 -11.99 23.46 3.96
C ASN A 5 -10.93 23.18 2.88
N TRP A 6 -11.35 22.80 1.67
CA TRP A 6 -10.44 22.46 0.58
C TRP A 6 -9.41 23.56 0.27
N ARG A 7 -9.73 24.82 0.60
CA ARG A 7 -8.83 25.96 0.40
C ARG A 7 -7.64 25.98 1.35
N SER A 8 -7.68 25.28 2.49
CA SER A 8 -6.56 25.24 3.44
C SER A 8 -5.45 24.26 3.05
N PHE A 9 -5.62 23.49 1.97
CA PHE A 9 -4.62 22.54 1.49
C PHE A 9 -3.94 23.05 0.23
N ASP A 10 -2.63 22.82 0.09
CA ASP A 10 -1.89 23.15 -1.13
C ASP A 10 -1.92 22.01 -2.15
N ILE A 11 -1.80 20.78 -1.64
CA ILE A 11 -1.76 19.54 -2.40
C ILE A 11 -2.86 18.60 -1.87
N ILE A 12 -3.60 17.99 -2.79
CA ILE A 12 -4.67 17.04 -2.48
C ILE A 12 -4.34 15.73 -3.21
N GLY A 13 -3.96 14.73 -2.42
CA GLY A 13 -3.59 13.40 -2.90
C GLY A 13 -4.76 12.42 -2.89
N PHE A 14 -4.90 11.63 -3.95
CA PHE A 14 -5.84 10.52 -4.03
C PHE A 14 -5.08 9.21 -4.19
N THR A 15 -5.24 8.30 -3.22
CA THR A 15 -4.81 6.91 -3.38
C THR A 15 -5.89 6.12 -4.10
N LEU A 16 -5.52 5.52 -5.23
CA LEU A 16 -6.43 4.84 -6.14
C LEU A 16 -6.14 3.35 -6.15
N ASN A 17 -6.98 2.62 -5.42
CA ASN A 17 -7.04 1.17 -5.44
C ASN A 17 -8.39 0.70 -6.00
N TYR A 18 -8.38 -0.44 -6.70
CA TYR A 18 -9.59 -1.08 -7.24
C TYR A 18 -10.60 -0.10 -7.92
N GLY A 19 -11.84 -0.03 -7.41
CA GLY A 19 -12.94 0.77 -7.95
C GLY A 19 -12.90 2.27 -7.65
N GLN A 20 -11.78 2.80 -7.12
CA GLN A 20 -11.71 4.19 -6.63
C GLN A 20 -11.43 5.24 -7.71
N LEU A 21 -11.07 4.85 -8.95
CA LEU A 21 -10.67 5.80 -10.00
C LEU A 21 -11.80 6.79 -10.37
N LEU A 22 -12.98 6.28 -10.76
CA LEU A 22 -14.10 7.11 -11.18
C LEU A 22 -14.62 8.05 -10.06
N PRO A 23 -14.87 7.59 -8.82
CA PRO A 23 -15.31 8.49 -7.76
C PRO A 23 -14.24 9.54 -7.43
N SER A 24 -12.95 9.19 -7.45
CA SER A 24 -11.87 10.15 -7.20
C SER A 24 -11.77 11.22 -8.29
N LEU A 25 -11.97 10.85 -9.56
CA LEU A 25 -12.06 11.82 -10.66
C LEU A 25 -13.21 12.80 -10.46
N ALA A 26 -14.40 12.30 -10.06
CA ALA A 26 -15.56 13.16 -9.80
C ALA A 26 -15.30 14.14 -8.64
N VAL A 27 -14.69 13.66 -7.55
CA VAL A 27 -14.33 14.51 -6.40
C VAL A 27 -13.26 15.53 -6.79
N ALA A 28 -12.20 15.11 -7.49
CA ALA A 28 -11.13 16.00 -7.95
C ALA A 28 -11.65 17.11 -8.87
N LYS A 29 -12.56 16.78 -9.80
CA LYS A 29 -13.21 17.77 -10.66
C LYS A 29 -13.98 18.80 -9.84
N LYS A 30 -14.79 18.37 -8.88
CA LYS A 30 -15.56 19.27 -8.02
C LYS A 30 -14.66 20.18 -7.16
N ILE A 31 -13.53 19.67 -6.68
CA ILE A 31 -12.53 20.48 -5.98
C ILE A 31 -11.98 21.55 -6.91
N LYS A 32 -11.63 21.19 -8.15
CA LYS A 32 -11.11 22.12 -9.15
C LYS A 32 -12.11 23.18 -9.58
N GLU A 33 -13.41 22.87 -9.59
CA GLU A 33 -14.48 23.85 -9.81
C GLU A 33 -14.58 24.87 -8.65
N LEU A 34 -14.31 24.44 -7.41
CA LEU A 34 -14.35 25.30 -6.21
C LEU A 34 -13.05 26.11 -6.00
N ALA A 35 -11.92 25.49 -6.32
CA ALA A 35 -10.57 25.98 -6.06
C ALA A 35 -9.62 25.52 -7.20
N PRO A 36 -9.65 26.22 -8.35
CA PRO A 36 -8.89 25.84 -9.54
C PRO A 36 -7.37 25.75 -9.33
N GLU A 37 -6.85 26.51 -8.36
CA GLU A 37 -5.43 26.62 -8.04
C GLU A 37 -4.84 25.38 -7.35
N LYS A 38 -5.68 24.50 -6.79
CA LYS A 38 -5.20 23.35 -5.99
C LYS A 38 -4.42 22.34 -6.80
N THR A 39 -3.39 21.76 -6.22
CA THR A 39 -2.64 20.69 -6.88
C THR A 39 -3.30 19.35 -6.61
N ILE A 40 -3.87 18.72 -7.64
CA ILE A 40 -4.45 17.37 -7.56
C ILE A 40 -3.41 16.34 -7.97
N VAL A 41 -3.08 15.44 -7.05
CA VAL A 41 -2.12 14.36 -7.26
C VAL A 41 -2.83 13.02 -7.13
N PHE A 42 -2.72 12.18 -8.14
CA PHE A 42 -3.24 10.81 -8.11
C PHE A 42 -2.09 9.82 -7.93
N GLY A 43 -2.33 8.72 -7.23
CA GLY A 43 -1.35 7.64 -7.07
C GLY A 43 -2.03 6.32 -6.72
N GLY A 44 -1.24 5.27 -6.52
CA GLY A 44 -1.74 3.93 -6.19
C GLY A 44 -1.81 2.98 -7.39
N SER A 45 -2.24 1.75 -7.11
CA SER A 45 -2.17 0.60 -8.04
C SER A 45 -2.89 0.81 -9.37
N ARG A 46 -3.86 1.74 -9.42
CA ARG A 46 -4.68 2.02 -10.61
C ARG A 46 -4.14 3.11 -11.52
N THR A 47 -3.00 3.72 -11.23
CA THR A 47 -2.42 4.77 -12.07
C THR A 47 -0.94 4.55 -12.39
N VAL A 48 -0.44 3.33 -12.20
CA VAL A 48 0.95 2.99 -12.53
C VAL A 48 1.13 2.89 -14.04
N GLY A 49 2.24 3.44 -14.52
CA GLY A 49 2.70 3.37 -15.91
C GLY A 49 1.77 4.00 -16.93
N ASP A 50 1.56 3.32 -18.05
CA ASP A 50 0.79 3.86 -19.19
C ASP A 50 -0.67 4.16 -18.83
N LEU A 51 -1.22 3.49 -17.82
CA LEU A 51 -2.55 3.81 -17.32
C LEU A 51 -2.58 5.22 -16.70
N GLY A 52 -1.56 5.56 -15.91
CA GLY A 52 -1.39 6.92 -15.39
C GLY A 52 -1.24 7.95 -16.50
N VAL A 53 -0.40 7.66 -17.50
CA VAL A 53 -0.24 8.54 -18.68
C VAL A 53 -1.58 8.81 -19.36
N ASN A 54 -2.40 7.79 -19.55
CA ASN A 54 -3.70 7.92 -20.21
C ASN A 54 -4.72 8.66 -19.35
N VAL A 55 -4.74 8.43 -18.03
CA VAL A 55 -5.58 9.19 -17.09
C VAL A 55 -5.21 10.68 -17.16
N LEU A 56 -3.92 11.02 -17.06
CA LEU A 56 -3.50 12.41 -17.10
C LEU A 56 -3.82 13.06 -18.44
N ARG A 57 -3.71 12.34 -19.56
CA ARG A 57 -4.11 12.83 -20.90
C ARG A 57 -5.60 13.12 -20.98
N ALA A 58 -6.45 12.26 -20.43
CA ALA A 58 -7.90 12.34 -20.52
C ALA A 58 -8.52 13.40 -19.59
N PHE A 59 -7.88 13.70 -18.47
CA PHE A 59 -8.42 14.59 -17.44
C PHE A 59 -7.44 15.73 -17.11
N ASP A 60 -7.71 16.91 -17.64
CA ASP A 60 -6.84 18.10 -17.54
C ASP A 60 -6.81 18.76 -16.15
N TYR A 61 -7.81 18.48 -15.32
CA TYR A 61 -7.93 18.95 -13.95
C TYR A 61 -7.09 18.14 -12.93
N VAL A 62 -6.46 17.04 -13.36
CA VAL A 62 -5.45 16.31 -12.58
C VAL A 62 -4.07 16.90 -12.90
N ASN A 63 -3.30 17.29 -11.88
CA ASN A 63 -2.03 17.99 -12.10
C ASN A 63 -0.87 17.03 -12.38
N CYS A 64 -0.78 15.94 -11.61
CA CYS A 64 0.23 14.92 -11.79
C CYS A 64 -0.22 13.57 -11.20
N ILE A 65 0.50 12.53 -11.62
CA ILE A 65 0.31 11.16 -11.15
C ILE A 65 1.64 10.63 -10.64
N VAL A 66 1.61 9.99 -9.48
CA VAL A 66 2.71 9.20 -8.94
C VAL A 66 2.59 7.78 -9.46
N SER A 67 3.59 7.33 -10.23
CA SER A 67 3.64 5.99 -10.82
C SER A 67 4.55 5.06 -10.01
N GLY A 68 4.09 4.59 -8.85
CA GLY A 68 4.85 3.67 -8.00
C GLY A 68 4.88 4.14 -6.56
N ASP A 69 6.06 4.05 -5.93
CA ASP A 69 6.28 4.48 -4.54
C ASP A 69 6.09 6.01 -4.42
N GLY A 70 5.32 6.43 -3.41
CA GLY A 70 4.88 7.82 -3.28
C GLY A 70 5.60 8.64 -2.22
N GLU A 71 6.36 8.01 -1.34
CA GLU A 71 6.95 8.65 -0.16
C GLU A 71 7.88 9.80 -0.54
N GLU A 72 8.89 9.52 -1.36
CA GLU A 72 9.86 10.52 -1.82
C GLU A 72 9.20 11.53 -2.78
N VAL A 73 8.30 11.05 -3.64
CA VAL A 73 7.62 11.87 -4.64
C VAL A 73 6.74 12.93 -3.98
N LEU A 74 5.91 12.53 -3.02
CA LEU A 74 5.04 13.43 -2.28
C LEU A 74 5.85 14.40 -1.42
N THR A 75 6.95 13.93 -0.80
CA THR A 75 7.87 14.79 -0.05
C THR A 75 8.47 15.89 -0.94
N ARG A 76 8.96 15.53 -2.14
CA ARG A 76 9.50 16.50 -3.11
C ARG A 76 8.44 17.46 -3.63
N LEU A 77 7.21 16.97 -3.88
CA LEU A 77 6.10 17.84 -4.30
C LEU A 77 5.74 18.86 -3.21
N ALA A 78 5.74 18.45 -1.94
CA ALA A 78 5.43 19.33 -0.82
C ALA A 78 6.54 20.35 -0.54
N LEU A 79 7.81 19.98 -0.68
CA LEU A 79 8.96 20.84 -0.37
C LEU A 79 9.45 21.68 -1.56
N SER A 80 9.20 21.24 -2.79
CA SER A 80 9.76 21.86 -4.00
C SER A 80 8.80 21.71 -5.20
N PRO A 81 7.63 22.38 -5.15
CA PRO A 81 6.57 22.21 -6.14
C PRO A 81 6.97 22.63 -7.56
N GLU A 82 8.06 23.39 -7.74
CA GLU A 82 8.42 23.98 -9.03
C GLU A 82 9.27 23.08 -9.96
N SER A 83 9.74 21.92 -9.52
CA SER A 83 10.61 21.05 -10.35
C SER A 83 10.05 19.65 -10.58
N TYR A 84 8.87 19.55 -11.20
CA TYR A 84 8.30 18.27 -11.63
C TYR A 84 9.26 17.43 -12.46
N LYS A 85 10.14 18.06 -13.25
CA LYS A 85 11.11 17.40 -14.14
C LYS A 85 12.14 16.52 -13.42
N THR A 86 12.41 16.79 -12.14
CA THR A 86 13.46 16.09 -11.37
C THR A 86 12.89 15.09 -10.37
N ILE A 87 11.58 14.95 -10.32
CA ILE A 87 10.91 14.03 -9.39
C ILE A 87 10.77 12.67 -10.10
N PRO A 88 11.44 11.61 -9.60
CA PRO A 88 11.38 10.28 -10.21
C PRO A 88 9.94 9.74 -10.17
N GLU A 89 9.57 8.96 -11.18
CA GLU A 89 8.25 8.31 -11.31
C GLU A 89 7.04 9.26 -11.36
N LEU A 90 7.28 10.57 -11.47
CA LEU A 90 6.22 11.55 -11.66
C LEU A 90 5.79 11.59 -13.13
N ILE A 91 4.50 11.41 -13.35
CA ILE A 91 3.82 11.68 -14.61
C ILE A 91 3.16 13.06 -14.48
N TYR A 92 3.51 13.99 -15.36
CA TYR A 92 3.05 15.36 -15.27
C TYR A 92 2.83 15.98 -16.65
N ARG A 93 2.14 17.12 -16.66
CA ARG A 93 1.90 17.89 -17.87
C ARG A 93 2.94 18.99 -18.03
N ASN A 94 3.58 19.05 -19.19
CA ASN A 94 4.45 20.14 -19.60
C ASN A 94 3.90 20.74 -20.90
N LYS A 95 3.29 21.93 -20.81
CA LYS A 95 2.51 22.54 -21.90
C LYS A 95 1.44 21.54 -22.38
N ASN A 96 1.49 21.15 -23.66
CA ASN A 96 0.51 20.25 -24.27
C ASN A 96 0.95 18.78 -24.26
N LYS A 97 2.05 18.43 -23.59
CA LYS A 97 2.57 17.05 -23.56
C LYS A 97 2.51 16.48 -22.15
N VAL A 98 2.11 15.21 -22.05
CA VAL A 98 2.28 14.42 -20.84
C VAL A 98 3.65 13.76 -20.89
N LEU A 99 4.45 13.99 -19.85
CA LEU A 99 5.79 13.44 -19.68
C LEU A 99 5.80 12.52 -18.45
N TRP A 100 6.66 11.51 -18.47
CA TRP A 100 6.87 10.59 -17.35
C TRP A 100 8.37 10.48 -17.09
N ASN A 101 8.80 10.85 -15.89
CA ASN A 101 10.19 10.73 -15.46
C ASN A 101 10.47 9.30 -14.98
N LYS A 102 10.52 8.34 -15.92
CA LYS A 102 10.86 6.94 -15.62
C LYS A 102 12.19 6.86 -14.86
N SER A 103 12.23 6.02 -13.83
CA SER A 103 13.38 5.82 -12.96
C SER A 103 13.42 4.39 -12.44
N ASP A 104 14.63 3.87 -12.27
CA ASP A 104 14.86 2.60 -11.57
C ASP A 104 15.03 2.80 -10.05
N THR A 105 14.82 4.03 -9.56
CA THR A 105 14.93 4.35 -8.13
C THR A 105 13.82 3.64 -7.37
N VAL A 106 14.20 2.90 -6.33
CA VAL A 106 13.26 2.20 -5.45
C VAL A 106 13.49 2.62 -4.01
N VAL A 107 12.41 2.74 -3.26
CA VAL A 107 12.47 3.07 -1.83
C VAL A 107 13.07 1.90 -1.04
N ASP A 108 14.02 2.15 -0.16
CA ASP A 108 14.42 1.14 0.82
C ASP A 108 13.39 1.11 1.95
N LEU A 109 12.62 0.02 2.05
CA LEU A 109 11.58 -0.16 3.06
C LEU A 109 12.14 -0.11 4.49
N ASN A 110 13.45 -0.34 4.67
CA ASN A 110 14.11 -0.30 5.97
C ASN A 110 14.49 1.12 6.41
N THR A 111 14.41 2.09 5.51
CA THR A 111 14.61 3.52 5.85
C THR A 111 13.30 4.23 6.18
N LEU A 112 12.16 3.59 5.89
CA LEU A 112 10.85 4.17 6.16
C LEU A 112 10.54 4.19 7.67
N PRO A 113 9.90 5.26 8.16
CA PRO A 113 9.46 5.31 9.54
C PRO A 113 8.29 4.35 9.79
N ILE A 114 8.08 4.01 11.06
CA ILE A 114 6.87 3.30 11.49
C ILE A 114 5.65 4.20 11.19
N PRO A 115 4.62 3.69 10.49
CA PRO A 115 3.46 4.48 10.12
C PRO A 115 2.67 4.96 11.35
N SER A 116 2.15 6.18 11.29
CA SER A 116 1.18 6.67 12.27
C SER A 116 -0.25 6.41 11.79
N TYR A 117 -1.09 5.93 12.70
CA TYR A 117 -2.54 5.76 12.54
C TYR A 117 -3.31 6.78 13.37
N ASP A 118 -2.66 7.82 13.93
CA ASP A 118 -3.33 8.79 14.82
C ASP A 118 -4.55 9.43 14.14
N GLN A 119 -4.39 9.89 12.89
CA GLN A 119 -5.48 10.51 12.14
C GLN A 119 -6.63 9.52 11.90
N PHE A 120 -6.32 8.27 11.60
CA PHE A 120 -7.32 7.22 11.44
C PHE A 120 -8.13 7.00 12.73
N TYR A 121 -7.46 6.94 13.89
CA TYR A 121 -8.15 6.81 15.18
C TYR A 121 -8.94 8.07 15.55
N GLN A 122 -8.46 9.27 15.20
CA GLN A 122 -9.22 10.50 15.35
C GLN A 122 -10.49 10.48 14.50
N GLU A 123 -10.40 10.03 13.25
CA GLU A 123 -11.56 9.90 12.35
C GLU A 123 -12.55 8.84 12.86
N ILE A 124 -12.08 7.67 13.29
CA ILE A 124 -12.93 6.64 13.90
C ILE A 124 -13.64 7.14 15.16
N ALA A 125 -13.03 8.01 15.95
CA ALA A 125 -13.71 8.57 17.13
C ALA A 125 -14.90 9.48 16.78
N THR A 126 -15.01 9.96 15.53
CA THR A 126 -16.07 10.87 15.08
C THR A 126 -17.24 10.19 14.37
N ILE A 127 -17.10 8.91 14.01
CA ILE A 127 -18.15 8.15 13.29
C ILE A 127 -19.08 7.42 14.28
N SER A 128 -20.13 6.76 13.78
CA SER A 128 -21.12 6.10 14.63
C SER A 128 -20.53 5.01 15.52
N SER A 129 -21.15 4.82 16.69
CA SER A 129 -20.79 3.77 17.67
C SER A 129 -20.73 2.38 17.04
N ASP A 130 -21.61 2.09 16.09
CA ASP A 130 -21.69 0.79 15.42
C ASP A 130 -20.42 0.49 14.62
N ILE A 131 -19.87 1.50 13.92
CA ILE A 131 -18.63 1.33 13.16
C ILE A 131 -17.43 1.25 14.11
N GLN A 132 -17.42 2.05 15.18
CA GLN A 132 -16.37 1.96 16.21
C GLN A 132 -16.32 0.56 16.82
N GLN A 133 -17.48 0.03 17.22
CA GLN A 133 -17.60 -1.31 17.80
C GLN A 133 -17.18 -2.38 16.78
N TYR A 134 -17.62 -2.25 15.52
CA TYR A 134 -17.20 -3.17 14.47
C TYR A 134 -15.67 -3.18 14.31
N TYR A 135 -15.03 -2.01 14.24
CA TYR A 135 -13.58 -1.94 14.12
C TYR A 135 -12.87 -2.49 15.36
N GLN A 136 -13.41 -2.27 16.57
CA GLN A 136 -12.84 -2.83 17.79
C GLN A 136 -12.81 -4.37 17.77
N TYR A 137 -13.81 -5.04 17.20
CA TYR A 137 -13.87 -6.51 17.17
C TYR A 137 -13.22 -7.13 15.93
N TYR A 138 -13.26 -6.46 14.79
CA TYR A 138 -12.87 -7.02 13.49
C TYR A 138 -11.73 -6.26 12.80
N GLY A 139 -11.36 -5.10 13.33
CA GLY A 139 -10.31 -4.27 12.79
C GLY A 139 -8.94 -4.94 12.87
N ARG A 140 -8.05 -4.55 11.96
CA ARG A 140 -6.65 -4.96 11.94
C ARG A 140 -5.81 -3.76 11.55
N LEU A 141 -4.65 -3.61 12.16
CA LEU A 141 -3.66 -2.64 11.68
C LEU A 141 -2.79 -3.28 10.59
N PRO A 142 -2.64 -2.63 9.41
CA PRO A 142 -1.75 -3.13 8.39
C PRO A 142 -0.29 -2.92 8.80
N VAL A 143 0.57 -3.90 8.53
CA VAL A 143 2.03 -3.81 8.72
C VAL A 143 2.71 -4.26 7.44
N GLU A 144 3.34 -3.35 6.72
CA GLU A 144 4.03 -3.68 5.47
C GLU A 144 5.28 -4.51 5.74
N ILE A 145 5.36 -5.70 5.13
CA ILE A 145 6.52 -6.60 5.23
C ILE A 145 7.34 -6.63 3.93
N SER A 146 6.70 -6.37 2.78
CA SER A 146 7.39 -6.38 1.48
C SER A 146 6.59 -5.65 0.39
N ARG A 147 7.29 -5.21 -0.66
CA ARG A 147 6.73 -4.71 -1.93
C ARG A 147 7.20 -5.59 -3.08
N GLY A 148 6.32 -5.76 -4.07
CA GLY A 148 6.54 -6.72 -5.17
C GLY A 148 6.39 -8.17 -4.72
N CYS A 149 6.66 -9.12 -5.60
CA CYS A 149 6.54 -10.55 -5.30
C CYS A 149 7.79 -11.29 -5.81
N TRP A 150 8.42 -12.09 -4.95
CA TRP A 150 9.61 -12.86 -5.34
C TRP A 150 9.32 -13.98 -6.36
N TRP A 151 8.05 -14.38 -6.53
CA TRP A 151 7.65 -15.38 -7.51
C TRP A 151 7.58 -14.80 -8.93
N ASN A 152 6.95 -13.63 -9.10
CA ASN A 152 6.89 -12.84 -10.35
C ASN A 152 6.72 -13.66 -11.65
N GLN A 153 5.89 -14.70 -11.62
CA GLN A 153 5.62 -15.55 -12.79
C GLN A 153 4.12 -15.65 -13.11
N CYS A 154 3.25 -15.27 -12.18
CA CYS A 154 1.80 -15.34 -12.40
C CYS A 154 1.38 -14.43 -13.58
N THR A 155 0.93 -15.01 -14.69
CA THR A 155 0.63 -14.28 -15.93
C THR A 155 -0.60 -13.37 -15.83
N PHE A 156 -1.48 -13.64 -14.86
CA PHE A 156 -2.69 -12.85 -14.56
C PHE A 156 -2.43 -11.72 -13.55
N CYS A 157 -1.24 -11.68 -12.94
CA CYS A 157 -0.97 -10.79 -11.82
C CYS A 157 -0.45 -9.43 -12.29
N ASN A 158 -1.05 -8.35 -11.79
CA ASN A 158 -0.65 -6.98 -12.12
C ASN A 158 0.39 -6.39 -11.14
N LEU A 159 0.81 -7.14 -10.12
CA LEU A 159 1.70 -6.65 -9.07
C LEU A 159 3.08 -6.27 -9.60
N ASN A 160 3.56 -6.96 -10.63
CA ASN A 160 4.88 -6.71 -11.22
C ASN A 160 4.92 -5.42 -12.05
N ILE A 161 3.76 -4.94 -12.49
CA ILE A 161 3.63 -3.61 -13.10
C ILE A 161 3.73 -2.54 -12.02
N GLN A 162 3.15 -2.80 -10.83
CA GLN A 162 3.14 -1.86 -9.71
C GLN A 162 4.51 -1.77 -9.02
N HIS A 163 5.16 -2.91 -8.86
CA HIS A 163 6.46 -3.04 -8.21
C HIS A 163 7.35 -3.98 -9.04
N PRO A 164 8.26 -3.44 -9.87
CA PRO A 164 9.05 -4.25 -10.81
C PRO A 164 10.09 -5.15 -10.12
N CYS A 165 10.46 -4.82 -8.88
CA CYS A 165 11.38 -5.62 -8.07
C CYS A 165 10.77 -5.97 -6.70
N TYR A 166 11.22 -7.10 -6.17
CA TYR A 166 10.89 -7.54 -4.81
C TYR A 166 11.81 -6.88 -3.79
N ARG A 167 11.22 -6.30 -2.75
CA ARG A 167 11.92 -5.69 -1.61
C ARG A 167 11.20 -6.10 -0.34
N GLU A 168 11.94 -6.42 0.72
CA GLU A 168 11.39 -6.84 2.00
C GLU A 168 12.02 -6.04 3.15
N LYS A 169 11.24 -5.82 4.22
CA LYS A 169 11.77 -5.26 5.45
C LYS A 169 12.56 -6.32 6.20
N HIS A 170 13.59 -5.90 6.93
CA HIS A 170 14.26 -6.74 7.92
C HIS A 170 13.25 -7.21 8.96
N ILE A 171 13.36 -8.48 9.36
CA ILE A 171 12.47 -9.06 10.38
C ILE A 171 12.50 -8.25 11.69
N SER A 172 13.66 -7.68 12.06
CA SER A 172 13.78 -6.79 13.21
C SER A 172 12.88 -5.56 13.12
N HIS A 173 12.80 -4.92 11.94
CA HIS A 173 11.94 -3.76 11.70
C HIS A 173 10.46 -4.15 11.79
N ILE A 174 10.06 -5.27 11.17
CA ILE A 174 8.67 -5.77 11.23
C ILE A 174 8.24 -6.00 12.69
N VAL A 175 9.07 -6.68 13.47
CA VAL A 175 8.80 -7.00 14.88
C VAL A 175 8.75 -5.73 15.73
N GLN A 176 9.65 -4.77 15.48
CA GLN A 176 9.66 -3.48 16.16
C GLN A 176 8.41 -2.65 15.84
N GLU A 177 7.97 -2.65 14.59
CA GLU A 177 6.77 -1.97 14.11
C GLU A 177 5.52 -2.54 14.81
N ILE A 178 5.34 -3.86 14.80
CA ILE A 178 4.22 -4.54 15.49
C ILE A 178 4.20 -4.21 16.97
N ARG A 179 5.35 -4.29 17.66
CA ARG A 179 5.44 -3.94 19.09
C ARG A 179 5.02 -2.49 19.35
N THR A 180 5.55 -1.56 18.55
CA THR A 180 5.29 -0.12 18.69
C THR A 180 3.82 0.21 18.44
N LEU A 181 3.24 -0.35 17.38
CA LEU A 181 1.83 -0.16 17.02
C LEU A 181 0.90 -0.76 18.08
N SER A 182 1.23 -1.95 18.59
CA SER A 182 0.48 -2.60 19.68
C SER A 182 0.49 -1.74 20.95
N GLU A 183 1.66 -1.21 21.34
CA GLU A 183 1.79 -0.38 22.54
C GLU A 183 1.05 0.94 22.42
N ARG A 184 1.15 1.59 21.25
CA ARG A 184 0.56 2.91 21.00
C ARG A 184 -0.95 2.86 20.85
N TYR A 185 -1.46 1.92 20.05
CA TYR A 185 -2.88 1.85 19.68
C TYR A 185 -3.67 0.77 20.42
N ARG A 186 -3.02 0.03 21.34
CA ARG A 186 -3.64 -1.08 22.10
C ARG A 186 -4.26 -2.15 21.20
N MET A 187 -3.64 -2.38 20.04
CA MET A 187 -4.06 -3.36 19.05
C MET A 187 -3.29 -4.68 19.22
N MET A 188 -3.97 -5.81 19.03
CA MET A 188 -3.36 -7.13 18.99
C MET A 188 -3.51 -7.81 17.60
N GLU A 189 -4.30 -7.21 16.72
CA GLU A 189 -4.74 -7.76 15.45
C GLU A 189 -4.06 -7.02 14.31
N PHE A 190 -3.24 -7.76 13.57
CA PHE A 190 -2.40 -7.19 12.52
C PHE A 190 -2.62 -7.93 11.20
N GLN A 191 -2.64 -7.15 10.12
CA GLN A 191 -2.61 -7.66 8.76
C GLN A 191 -1.22 -7.44 8.21
N LEU A 192 -0.46 -8.51 7.99
CA LEU A 192 0.85 -8.40 7.37
C LEU A 192 0.67 -8.15 5.87
N ILE A 193 1.06 -6.95 5.42
CA ILE A 193 0.89 -6.49 4.05
C ILE A 193 2.15 -6.83 3.26
N GLY A 194 1.99 -7.83 2.40
CA GLY A 194 2.94 -8.24 1.37
C GLY A 194 2.20 -9.14 0.39
N ASN A 195 2.73 -9.30 -0.82
CA ASN A 195 2.07 -10.15 -1.83
C ASN A 195 2.19 -11.65 -1.53
N THR A 196 3.08 -11.99 -0.59
CA THR A 196 3.27 -13.32 -0.03
C THR A 196 4.19 -13.16 1.19
N LEU A 197 4.24 -14.17 2.06
CA LEU A 197 5.26 -14.28 3.10
C LEU A 197 6.67 -14.04 2.55
N PRO A 198 7.60 -13.49 3.39
CA PRO A 198 8.97 -13.22 2.99
C PRO A 198 9.60 -14.42 2.30
N LYS A 199 10.40 -14.17 1.26
CA LYS A 199 11.00 -15.25 0.45
C LYS A 199 11.84 -16.16 1.32
N THR A 200 12.64 -15.52 2.18
CA THR A 200 13.56 -16.12 3.12
C THR A 200 13.21 -15.66 4.53
N GLU A 201 13.69 -16.38 5.54
CA GLU A 201 13.57 -15.96 6.96
C GLU A 201 12.15 -15.86 7.55
N TYR A 202 11.10 -16.32 6.87
CA TYR A 202 9.74 -16.35 7.45
C TYR A 202 9.69 -17.17 8.76
N LYS A 203 10.55 -18.19 8.93
CA LYS A 203 10.69 -18.92 10.20
C LYS A 203 11.24 -18.04 11.32
N THR A 204 12.25 -17.21 11.01
CA THR A 204 12.79 -16.21 11.95
C THR A 204 11.72 -15.20 12.36
N LEU A 205 10.84 -14.80 11.43
CA LEU A 205 9.69 -13.95 11.75
C LEU A 205 8.78 -14.64 12.76
N PHE A 206 8.38 -15.89 12.54
CA PHE A 206 7.50 -16.62 13.46
C PHE A 206 8.10 -16.72 14.85
N GLU A 207 9.38 -17.12 14.96
CA GLU A 207 10.08 -17.21 16.24
C GLU A 207 10.15 -15.87 16.95
N LYS A 208 10.48 -14.78 16.24
CA LYS A 208 10.56 -13.46 16.87
C LYS A 208 9.20 -12.92 17.32
N LEU A 209 8.12 -13.19 16.56
CA LEU A 209 6.77 -12.81 16.95
C LEU A 209 6.29 -13.60 18.17
N LYS A 210 6.51 -14.92 18.20
CA LYS A 210 6.25 -15.78 19.36
C LYS A 210 6.96 -15.26 20.61
N ASN A 211 8.23 -14.88 20.49
CA ASN A 211 9.05 -14.38 21.59
C ASN A 211 8.64 -13.00 22.12
N LEU A 212 7.70 -12.30 21.46
CA LEU A 212 7.08 -11.10 22.06
C LEU A 212 6.18 -11.46 23.25
N GLY A 213 5.76 -12.73 23.40
CA GLY A 213 5.01 -13.22 24.56
C GLY A 213 3.65 -12.54 24.72
N ARG A 214 3.00 -12.22 23.59
CA ARG A 214 1.71 -11.52 23.53
C ARG A 214 0.73 -12.30 22.66
N ASP A 215 -0.55 -12.22 22.99
CA ASP A 215 -1.65 -12.92 22.28
C ASP A 215 -2.03 -12.20 20.98
N PHE A 216 -1.07 -12.03 20.08
CA PHE A 216 -1.30 -11.42 18.78
C PHE A 216 -2.14 -12.31 17.86
N SER A 217 -2.89 -11.66 16.96
CA SER A 217 -3.63 -12.30 15.88
C SER A 217 -3.16 -11.74 14.54
N PHE A 218 -2.58 -12.60 13.70
CA PHE A 218 -2.06 -12.21 12.39
C PHE A 218 -2.86 -12.80 11.23
N PHE A 219 -3.07 -11.97 10.21
CA PHE A 219 -3.39 -12.38 8.85
C PHE A 219 -2.16 -12.25 7.95
N VAL A 220 -1.97 -13.20 7.03
CA VAL A 220 -0.95 -13.08 5.98
C VAL A 220 -1.35 -13.83 4.72
N GLU A 221 -0.79 -13.41 3.59
CA GLU A 221 -0.89 -14.14 2.33
C GLU A 221 0.35 -14.99 2.08
N ALA A 222 0.20 -16.14 1.45
CA ALA A 222 1.32 -17.03 1.12
C ALA A 222 1.12 -17.73 -0.22
N ARG A 223 2.23 -18.09 -0.86
CA ARG A 223 2.21 -18.91 -2.06
C ARG A 223 1.97 -20.38 -1.71
N ALA A 224 1.11 -21.07 -2.46
CA ALA A 224 0.99 -22.52 -2.35
C ALA A 224 2.36 -23.20 -2.53
N GLY A 225 2.67 -24.19 -1.70
CA GLY A 225 3.94 -24.91 -1.73
C GLY A 225 5.13 -24.25 -1.03
N GLN A 226 4.97 -23.03 -0.46
CA GLN A 226 6.02 -22.37 0.32
C GLN A 226 6.17 -22.98 1.74
N LEU A 227 5.06 -23.40 2.35
CA LEU A 227 4.99 -23.81 3.75
C LEU A 227 4.88 -25.33 3.90
N THR A 228 5.58 -25.88 4.89
CA THR A 228 5.44 -27.28 5.34
C THR A 228 4.40 -27.41 6.45
N SER A 229 3.98 -28.64 6.77
CA SER A 229 3.07 -28.90 7.91
C SER A 229 3.61 -28.36 9.25
N GLU A 230 4.93 -28.43 9.47
CA GLU A 230 5.57 -27.92 10.68
C GLU A 230 5.57 -26.38 10.71
N ASP A 231 5.70 -25.72 9.56
CA ASP A 231 5.65 -24.26 9.48
C ASP A 231 4.26 -23.73 9.87
N TYR A 232 3.17 -24.45 9.55
CA TYR A 232 1.84 -24.08 10.03
C TYR A 232 1.71 -24.17 11.56
N ALA A 233 2.36 -25.15 12.20
CA ALA A 233 2.40 -25.23 13.66
C ALA A 233 3.15 -24.03 14.26
N ARG A 234 4.31 -23.67 13.70
CA ARG A 234 5.07 -22.47 14.09
C ARG A 234 4.27 -21.18 13.90
N MET A 235 3.55 -21.06 12.79
CA MET A 235 2.65 -19.94 12.54
C MET A 235 1.57 -19.84 13.63
N LYS A 236 0.95 -20.97 14.00
CA LYS A 236 -0.05 -20.97 15.06
C LYS A 236 0.51 -20.51 16.40
N GLU A 237 1.70 -20.99 16.77
CA GLU A 237 2.41 -20.58 17.99
C GLU A 237 2.82 -19.10 17.97
N ALA A 238 3.11 -18.56 16.80
CA ALA A 238 3.45 -17.15 16.61
C ALA A 238 2.22 -16.21 16.54
N GLY A 239 1.00 -16.73 16.64
CA GLY A 239 -0.23 -15.93 16.66
C GLY A 239 -0.92 -15.77 15.30
N PHE A 240 -0.53 -16.50 14.25
CA PHE A 240 -1.25 -16.45 12.98
C PHE A 240 -2.59 -17.19 13.09
N THR A 241 -3.67 -16.48 12.79
CA THR A 241 -5.04 -17.00 12.88
C THR A 241 -5.67 -17.21 11.51
N MET A 242 -5.16 -16.52 10.48
CA MET A 242 -5.68 -16.62 9.12
C MET A 242 -4.54 -16.55 8.11
N ILE A 243 -4.58 -17.43 7.12
CA ILE A 243 -3.68 -17.43 5.97
C ILE A 243 -4.52 -17.48 4.69
N GLN A 244 -4.17 -16.64 3.72
CA GLN A 244 -4.72 -16.72 2.38
C GLN A 244 -3.66 -17.33 1.45
N THR A 245 -3.97 -18.48 0.86
CA THR A 245 -3.04 -19.19 -0.01
C THR A 245 -3.50 -19.11 -1.46
N GLY A 246 -2.65 -18.56 -2.33
CA GLY A 246 -2.89 -18.51 -3.79
C GLY A 246 -2.72 -19.89 -4.42
N ILE A 247 -3.79 -20.69 -4.45
CA ILE A 247 -3.83 -22.02 -5.09
C ILE A 247 -4.17 -21.91 -6.58
N GLU A 248 -5.12 -21.04 -6.92
CA GLU A 248 -5.69 -20.75 -8.25
C GLU A 248 -6.36 -21.92 -8.99
N SER A 249 -5.72 -23.09 -9.04
CA SER A 249 -6.25 -24.27 -9.73
C SER A 249 -5.60 -25.56 -9.22
N PHE A 250 -6.37 -26.64 -9.22
CA PHE A 250 -5.85 -28.01 -9.01
C PHE A 250 -5.44 -28.70 -10.32
N SER A 251 -5.63 -28.05 -11.48
CA SER A 251 -5.22 -28.58 -12.78
C SER A 251 -3.79 -28.19 -13.10
N LYS A 252 -2.89 -29.19 -13.16
CA LYS A 252 -1.48 -28.98 -13.56
C LYS A 252 -1.34 -28.27 -14.90
N ASN A 253 -2.22 -28.58 -15.86
CA ASN A 253 -2.19 -27.96 -17.18
C ASN A 253 -2.62 -26.49 -17.14
N TYR A 254 -3.56 -26.13 -16.27
CA TYR A 254 -3.98 -24.75 -16.10
C TYR A 254 -2.91 -23.93 -15.39
N LEU A 255 -2.34 -24.48 -14.31
CA LEU A 255 -1.25 -23.83 -13.57
C LEU A 255 -0.03 -23.51 -14.45
N ARG A 256 0.28 -24.34 -15.46
CA ARG A 256 1.35 -24.05 -16.43
C ARG A 256 1.05 -22.88 -17.37
N LYS A 257 -0.22 -22.51 -17.56
CA LYS A 257 -0.61 -21.34 -18.38
C LYS A 257 -0.69 -20.06 -17.55
N THR A 258 -0.91 -20.20 -16.25
CA THR A 258 -1.07 -19.08 -15.32
C THR A 258 0.19 -18.73 -14.55
N ASN A 259 1.28 -19.49 -14.73
CA ASN A 259 2.67 -19.15 -14.38
C ASN A 259 3.47 -18.93 -15.66
#